data_AF-A0A1H1KP43-F1
#
_entry.id   AF-A0A1H1KP43-F1
#
_cell.length_a   1.000
_cell.length_b   1.000
_cell.length_c   1.000
_cell.angle_alpha   90.00
_cell.angle_beta   90.00
_cell.angle_gamma   90.00
#
_symmetry.space_group_name_H-M   'P 1'
#
loop_
_entity.id
_entity.type
_entity.pdbx_description
1 polymer ?
#
loop_
_entity_poly.entity_id
_entity_poly.type
_entity_poly.pdbx_seq_one_letter_code
_entity_poly.pdbx_strand_id
1 'polypeptide(L)'
;MAGARATRVTGCILLLWAGLVVGVSFLATPAKFLAPSLSLQVALDVGRQAFFVLNRLELALAAVVAVLGMRSSAPKWRRLALFLPGLMVLAQTGLLLPLLDLRVEQFLSGAVLPHSPLHLIYVACELAKVAWLFTLGLWFR
;
A
#
# COMPACT_ATOMS: atom_id res chain seq x y z
N MET A 1 -27.94 7.09 14.08
CA MET A 1 -27.92 6.42 12.75
C MET A 1 -26.68 6.73 11.92
N ALA A 2 -26.18 7.98 11.89
CA ALA A 2 -25.01 8.36 11.09
C ALA A 2 -23.72 7.59 11.43
N GLY A 3 -23.42 7.38 12.73
CA GLY A 3 -22.21 6.66 13.16
C GLY A 3 -22.16 5.20 12.71
N ALA A 4 -23.29 4.49 12.69
CA ALA A 4 -23.37 3.12 12.20
C ALA A 4 -23.17 3.02 10.67
N ARG A 5 -23.67 4.01 9.92
CA ARG A 5 -23.39 4.12 8.47
C ARG A 5 -21.90 4.37 8.24
N ALA A 6 -21.29 5.28 9.00
CA ALA A 6 -19.86 5.58 8.91
C ALA A 6 -19.00 4.33 9.19
N THR A 7 -19.35 3.51 10.18
CA THR A 7 -18.67 2.25 10.47
C THR A 7 -18.68 1.31 9.26
N ARG A 8 -19.87 1.03 8.69
CA ARG A 8 -19.99 0.14 7.53
C ARG A 8 -19.23 0.66 6.30
N VAL A 9 -19.33 1.95 6.01
CA VAL A 9 -18.61 2.58 4.90
C VAL A 9 -17.09 2.48 5.10
N THR A 10 -16.61 2.68 6.33
CA THR A 10 -15.18 2.50 6.66
C THR A 10 -14.72 1.07 6.38
N GLY A 11 -15.49 0.07 6.82
CA GLY A 11 -15.20 -1.35 6.53
C GLY A 11 -15.08 -1.64 5.02
N CYS A 12 -16.00 -1.11 4.20
CA CYS A 12 -15.94 -1.26 2.75
C CYS A 12 -14.68 -0.60 2.14
N ILE A 13 -14.32 0.60 2.60
CA ILE A 13 -13.13 1.31 2.11
C ILE A 13 -11.85 0.56 2.46
N LEU A 14 -11.77 -0.02 3.67
CA LEU A 14 -10.63 -0.85 4.08
C LEU A 14 -10.45 -2.08 3.19
N LEU A 15 -11.55 -2.77 2.84
CA LEU A 15 -11.51 -3.92 1.92
C LEU A 15 -11.15 -3.51 0.50
N LEU A 16 -11.67 -2.37 0.01
CA LEU A 16 -11.29 -1.81 -1.28
C LEU A 16 -9.80 -1.47 -1.32
N TRP A 17 -9.28 -0.85 -0.25
CA TRP A 17 -7.87 -0.53 -0.12
C TRP A 17 -7.01 -1.81 -0.12
N ALA A 18 -7.39 -2.83 0.66
CA ALA A 18 -6.70 -4.12 0.62
C ALA A 18 -6.70 -4.72 -0.81
N GLY A 19 -7.84 -4.67 -1.51
CA GLY A 19 -7.96 -5.13 -2.89
C GLY A 19 -7.06 -4.37 -3.87
N LEU A 20 -6.93 -3.05 -3.72
CA LEU A 20 -6.00 -2.24 -4.53
C LEU A 20 -4.55 -2.67 -4.32
N VAL A 21 -4.14 -2.86 -3.07
CA VAL A 21 -2.77 -3.30 -2.74
C VAL A 21 -2.51 -4.71 -3.29
N VAL A 22 -3.44 -5.65 -3.10
CA VAL A 22 -3.34 -7.00 -3.69
C VAL A 22 -3.23 -6.93 -5.21
N GLY A 23 -4.11 -6.17 -5.86
CA GLY A 23 -4.14 -6.05 -7.31
C GLY A 23 -2.88 -5.41 -7.89
N VAL A 24 -2.35 -4.35 -7.28
CA VAL A 24 -1.19 -3.63 -7.81
C VAL A 24 0.12 -4.29 -7.37
N SER A 25 0.32 -4.46 -6.06
CA SER A 25 1.61 -4.91 -5.49
C SER A 25 1.87 -6.40 -5.72
N PHE A 26 0.83 -7.25 -5.68
CA PHE A 26 0.99 -8.71 -5.69
C PHE A 26 0.56 -9.39 -6.98
N LEU A 27 -0.29 -8.75 -7.79
CA LEU A 27 -0.74 -9.31 -9.07
C LEU A 27 -0.11 -8.60 -10.27
N ALA A 28 -0.37 -7.30 -10.44
CA ALA A 28 0.10 -6.55 -11.60
C ALA A 28 1.63 -6.39 -11.63
N THR A 29 2.25 -6.14 -10.47
CA THR A 29 3.70 -5.92 -10.38
C THR A 29 4.52 -7.17 -10.72
N PRO A 30 4.19 -8.39 -10.26
CA PRO A 30 4.87 -9.59 -10.75
C PRO A 30 4.53 -9.90 -12.21
N ALA A 31 3.27 -9.74 -12.62
CA ALA A 31 2.82 -10.11 -13.96
C ALA A 31 3.54 -9.36 -15.09
N LYS A 32 3.86 -8.08 -14.92
CA LYS A 32 4.59 -7.32 -15.96
C LYS A 32 6.00 -7.86 -16.23
N PHE A 33 6.65 -8.53 -15.25
CA PHE A 33 7.96 -9.14 -15.46
C PHE A 33 7.88 -10.48 -16.20
N LEU A 34 6.67 -11.03 -16.38
CA LEU A 34 6.43 -12.22 -17.19
C LEU A 34 6.22 -11.87 -18.67
N ALA A 35 6.05 -10.60 -19.02
CA ALA A 35 5.81 -10.17 -20.39
C ALA A 35 7.13 -10.16 -21.20
N PRO A 36 7.31 -11.06 -22.19
CA PRO A 36 8.58 -11.20 -22.92
C PRO A 36 8.88 -10.00 -23.83
N SER A 37 7.87 -9.21 -24.17
CA SER A 37 8.02 -7.98 -24.96
C SER A 37 8.54 -6.79 -24.15
N LEU A 38 8.54 -6.87 -22.82
CA LEU A 38 9.04 -5.81 -21.95
C LEU A 38 10.50 -6.07 -21.59
N SER A 39 11.37 -5.09 -21.87
CA SER A 39 12.70 -5.09 -21.30
C SER A 39 12.62 -4.86 -19.79
N LEU A 40 13.61 -5.35 -19.05
CA LEU A 40 13.68 -5.15 -17.59
C LEU A 40 13.64 -3.66 -17.22
N GLN A 41 14.32 -2.80 -17.98
CA GLN A 41 14.35 -1.35 -17.75
C GLN A 41 12.95 -0.73 -17.88
N VAL A 42 12.20 -1.10 -18.92
CA VAL A 42 10.82 -0.63 -19.12
C VAL A 42 9.91 -1.15 -18.00
N ALA A 43 10.03 -2.43 -17.61
CA ALA A 43 9.23 -2.99 -16.52
C ALA A 43 9.50 -2.32 -15.17
N LEU A 44 10.76 -1.93 -14.90
CA LEU A 44 11.13 -1.18 -13.71
C LEU A 44 10.55 0.24 -13.73
N ASP A 45 10.66 0.97 -14.83
CA ASP A 45 10.10 2.32 -14.99
C ASP A 45 8.57 2.35 -14.81
N VAL A 46 7.86 1.43 -15.46
CA VAL A 46 6.41 1.23 -15.25
C VAL A 46 6.09 0.95 -13.78
N GLY A 47 6.98 0.24 -13.08
CA GLY A 47 6.87 0.00 -11.64
C GLY A 47 6.92 1.26 -10.82
N ARG A 48 7.90 2.13 -11.06
CA ARG A 48 8.06 3.39 -10.34
C ARG A 48 6.80 4.23 -10.45
N GLN A 49 6.25 4.37 -11.67
CA GLN A 49 5.01 5.12 -11.89
C GLN A 49 3.80 4.47 -11.22
N ALA A 50 3.64 3.15 -11.33
CA ALA A 50 2.54 2.43 -10.69
C ALA A 50 2.56 2.58 -9.15
N PHE A 51 3.74 2.45 -8.52
CA PHE A 51 3.89 2.62 -7.08
C PHE A 51 3.77 4.08 -6.63
N PHE A 52 4.18 5.04 -7.46
CA PHE A 52 3.93 6.46 -7.21
C PHE A 52 2.42 6.77 -7.13
N VAL A 53 1.66 6.28 -8.11
CA VAL A 53 0.19 6.44 -8.14
C VAL A 53 -0.47 5.70 -6.98
N LEU A 54 -0.07 4.45 -6.73
CA LEU A 54 -0.58 3.66 -5.61
C LEU A 54 -0.35 4.40 -4.29
N ASN A 55 0.88 4.85 -4.02
CA ASN A 55 1.22 5.54 -2.78
C ASN A 55 0.36 6.80 -2.55
N ARG A 56 0.08 7.58 -3.61
CA ARG A 56 -0.83 8.74 -3.55
C ARG A 56 -2.26 8.33 -3.20
N LEU A 57 -2.75 7.25 -3.80
CA LEU A 57 -4.08 6.71 -3.49
C LEU A 57 -4.15 6.17 -2.06
N GLU A 58 -3.12 5.47 -1.58
CA GLU A 58 -3.06 4.95 -0.22
C GLU A 58 -3.06 6.07 0.82
N LEU A 59 -2.33 7.16 0.59
CA LEU A 59 -2.37 8.34 1.46
C LEU A 59 -3.76 8.97 1.51
N ALA A 60 -4.44 9.07 0.36
CA ALA A 60 -5.81 9.58 0.30
C ALA A 60 -6.78 8.66 1.06
N LEU A 61 -6.68 7.34 0.87
CA LEU A 61 -7.49 6.34 1.57
C LEU A 61 -7.24 6.38 3.09
N ALA A 62 -5.99 6.53 3.51
CA ALA A 62 -5.63 6.69 4.92
C ALA A 62 -6.32 7.92 5.54
N ALA A 63 -6.30 9.06 4.84
CA ALA A 63 -6.97 10.28 5.30
C ALA A 63 -8.50 10.10 5.38
N VAL A 64 -9.12 9.49 4.36
CA VAL A 64 -10.56 9.20 4.35
C VAL A 64 -10.96 8.28 5.50
N VAL A 65 -10.22 7.19 5.71
CA VAL A 65 -10.46 6.24 6.81
C VAL A 65 -10.29 6.92 8.17
N ALA A 66 -9.29 7.79 8.34
CA ALA A 66 -9.12 8.54 9.60
C ALA A 66 -10.33 9.45 9.88
N VAL A 67 -10.81 10.18 8.87
CA VAL A 67 -11.99 11.07 9.00
C VAL A 67 -13.26 10.29 9.31
N LEU A 68 -13.50 9.17 8.62
CA LEU A 68 -14.67 8.32 8.88
C LEU A 68 -14.57 7.62 10.24
N GLY A 69 -13.38 7.21 10.64
CA GLY A 69 -13.08 6.65 11.95
C GLY A 69 -13.49 7.59 13.09
N MET A 70 -13.20 8.89 12.97
CA MET A 70 -13.63 9.89 13.95
C MET A 70 -15.15 10.02 14.07
N ARG A 71 -15.89 9.72 13.00
CA ARG A 71 -17.36 9.75 12.97
C ARG A 71 -18.02 8.41 13.30
N SER A 72 -17.24 7.35 13.47
CA SER A 72 -17.71 6.01 13.76
C SER A 72 -18.15 5.85 15.22
N SER A 73 -19.21 5.07 15.42
CA SER A 73 -19.67 4.63 16.75
C SER A 73 -18.85 3.47 17.33
N ALA A 74 -17.77 3.04 16.66
CA ALA A 74 -16.89 1.97 17.14
C ALA A 74 -16.18 2.35 18.46
N PRO A 75 -15.82 1.37 19.32
CA PRO A 75 -15.04 1.62 20.52
C PRO A 75 -13.68 2.24 20.20
N LYS A 76 -13.13 3.03 21.15
CA LYS A 76 -11.88 3.81 20.98
C LYS A 76 -10.72 2.98 20.42
N TRP A 77 -10.52 1.76 20.91
CA TRP A 77 -9.42 0.89 20.48
C TRP A 77 -9.52 0.50 19.00
N ARG A 78 -10.74 0.25 18.48
CA ARG A 78 -10.96 -0.03 17.05
C ARG A 78 -10.67 1.19 16.19
N ARG A 79 -11.07 2.38 16.64
CA ARG A 79 -10.75 3.63 15.95
C ARG A 79 -9.25 3.89 15.92
N LEU A 80 -8.55 3.60 17.02
CA LEU A 80 -7.09 3.74 17.08
C LEU A 80 -6.39 2.76 16.11
N ALA A 81 -6.91 1.54 15.97
CA ALA A 81 -6.37 0.54 15.05
C ALA A 81 -6.41 0.96 13.57
N LEU A 82 -7.30 1.90 13.19
CA LEU A 82 -7.40 2.44 11.83
C LEU A 82 -6.18 3.27 11.39
N PHE A 83 -5.41 3.80 12.34
CA PHE A 83 -4.25 4.63 12.02
C PHE A 83 -3.02 3.81 11.59
N LEU A 84 -2.95 2.53 11.96
CA LEU A 84 -1.76 1.71 11.71
C LEU A 84 -1.43 1.57 10.22
N PRO A 85 -2.36 1.25 9.30
CA PRO A 85 -2.06 1.23 7.86
C PRO A 85 -1.55 2.57 7.34
N GLY A 86 -2.10 3.70 7.83
CA GLY A 86 -1.63 5.02 7.46
C GLY A 86 -0.19 5.29 7.90
N LEU A 87 0.19 4.87 9.10
CA LEU A 87 1.57 4.96 9.59
C LEU A 87 2.52 4.08 8.75
N MET A 88 2.08 2.90 8.35
CA MET A 88 2.86 2.02 7.45
C MET A 88 3.09 2.69 6.10
N VAL A 89 2.06 3.29 5.49
CA VAL A 89 2.19 4.04 4.24
C VAL A 89 3.17 5.21 4.40
N LEU A 90 3.05 6.00 5.47
CA LEU A 90 3.96 7.12 5.71
C LEU A 90 5.41 6.67 5.84
N ALA A 91 5.66 5.57 6.55
CA ALA A 91 6.99 4.97 6.64
C ALA A 91 7.49 4.46 5.28
N GLN A 92 6.62 3.82 4.49
CA GLN A 92 6.95 3.39 3.13
C GLN A 92 7.27 4.58 2.22
N THR A 93 6.45 5.64 2.24
CA THR A 93 6.65 6.87 1.45
C THR A 93 7.95 7.57 1.80
N GLY A 94 8.28 7.69 3.09
CA GLY A 94 9.44 8.45 3.55
C GLY A 94 10.75 7.69 3.52
N LEU A 95 10.71 6.35 3.61
CA LEU A 95 11.91 5.53 3.80
C LEU A 95 12.08 4.49 2.70
N LEU A 96 11.12 3.58 2.54
CA LEU A 96 11.32 2.40 1.67
C LEU A 96 11.24 2.75 0.18
N LEU A 97 10.23 3.49 -0.25
CA LEU A 97 10.05 3.86 -1.66
C LEU A 97 11.21 4.71 -2.19
N PRO A 98 11.69 5.75 -1.49
CA PRO A 98 12.85 6.53 -1.96
C PRO A 98 14.12 5.67 -2.09
N LEU A 99 14.37 4.76 -1.13
CA LEU A 99 15.54 3.88 -1.19
C LEU A 99 15.45 2.86 -2.34
N LEU A 100 14.24 2.37 -2.64
CA LEU A 100 14.01 1.49 -3.79
C LEU A 100 14.16 2.23 -5.11
N ASP A 101 13.61 3.45 -5.22
CA ASP A 101 13.71 4.28 -6.41
C ASP A 101 15.16 4.65 -6.75
N LEU A 102 15.95 5.06 -5.76
CA LEU A 102 17.39 5.32 -5.95
C LEU A 102 18.13 4.10 -6.49
N ARG A 103 17.76 2.91 -6.02
CA ARG A 103 18.36 1.65 -6.48
C ARG A 103 17.98 1.36 -7.94
N VAL A 104 16.74 1.63 -8.32
CA VAL A 104 16.30 1.51 -9.71
C VAL A 104 17.03 2.51 -10.59
N GLU A 105 17.19 3.77 -10.15
CA GLU A 105 17.94 4.79 -10.90
C GLU A 105 19.39 4.39 -11.15
N GLN A 106 20.08 3.89 -10.12
CA GLN A 106 21.45 3.40 -10.26
C GLN A 106 21.55 2.23 -11.25
N PHE A 107 20.58 1.31 -11.22
CA PHE A 107 20.53 0.21 -12.17
C PHE A 107 20.29 0.71 -13.60
N LEU A 108 19.38 1.68 -13.79
CA LEU A 108 19.11 2.31 -15.07
C LEU A 108 20.31 3.12 -15.61
N SER A 109 21.17 3.65 -14.74
CA SER A 109 22.42 4.30 -15.12
C SER A 109 23.57 3.33 -15.41
N GLY A 110 23.31 2.02 -15.42
CA GLY A 110 24.30 0.99 -15.75
C GLY A 110 25.14 0.48 -14.57
N ALA A 111 24.79 0.82 -13.32
CA ALA A 111 25.50 0.30 -12.16
C ALA A 111 25.17 -1.17 -11.90
N VAL A 112 26.19 -1.95 -11.54
CA VAL A 112 26.01 -3.31 -11.02
C VAL A 112 25.79 -3.22 -9.51
N LEU A 113 24.58 -3.57 -9.06
CA LEU A 113 24.19 -3.42 -7.66
C LEU A 113 24.27 -4.77 -6.94
N PRO A 114 24.79 -4.82 -5.69
CA PRO A 114 24.76 -6.03 -4.89
C PRO A 114 23.31 -6.40 -4.54
N HIS A 115 23.08 -7.59 -3.99
CA HIS A 115 21.78 -7.94 -3.45
C HIS A 115 21.40 -7.02 -2.27
N SER A 116 20.10 -6.72 -2.13
CA SER A 116 19.59 -5.93 -1.01
C SER A 116 18.27 -6.50 -0.48
N PRO A 117 18.09 -6.55 0.85
CA PRO A 117 16.86 -7.04 1.46
C PRO A 117 15.70 -6.05 1.36
N LEU A 118 15.93 -4.81 0.88
CA LEU A 118 14.90 -3.74 0.86
C LEU A 118 13.60 -4.16 0.17
N HIS A 119 13.71 -4.89 -0.94
CA HIS A 119 12.52 -5.37 -1.65
C HIS A 119 11.74 -6.41 -0.82
N LEU A 120 12.43 -7.33 -0.13
CA LEU A 120 11.78 -8.30 0.76
C LEU A 120 11.12 -7.63 1.96
N ILE A 121 11.78 -6.62 2.55
CA ILE A 121 11.21 -5.81 3.62
C ILE A 121 9.93 -5.11 3.14
N TYR A 122 9.96 -4.51 1.96
CA TYR A 122 8.78 -3.88 1.36
C TYR A 122 7.64 -4.88 1.19
N VAL A 123 7.91 -6.06 0.61
CA VAL A 123 6.90 -7.13 0.43
C VAL A 123 6.32 -7.58 1.77
N ALA A 124 7.14 -7.76 2.80
CA ALA A 124 6.68 -8.12 4.14
C ALA A 124 5.78 -7.04 4.75
N CYS A 125 6.14 -5.76 4.59
CA CYS A 125 5.30 -4.64 5.02
C CYS A 125 3.96 -4.61 4.28
N GLU A 126 3.95 -4.84 2.96
CA GLU A 126 2.73 -4.91 2.16
C GLU A 126 1.82 -6.04 2.61
N LEU A 127 2.37 -7.24 2.87
CA LEU A 127 1.60 -8.39 3.37
C LEU A 127 0.98 -8.09 4.73
N ALA A 128 1.77 -7.52 5.65
CA ALA A 128 1.28 -7.12 6.97
C ALA A 128 0.17 -6.06 6.86
N LYS A 129 0.31 -5.07 5.97
CA LYS A 129 -0.69 -4.03 5.71
C LYS A 129 -1.98 -4.62 5.16
N VAL A 130 -1.89 -5.53 4.17
CA VAL A 130 -3.06 -6.22 3.61
C VAL A 130 -3.79 -7.03 4.68
N ALA A 131 -3.06 -7.82 5.49
CA ALA A 131 -3.66 -8.61 6.57
C ALA A 131 -4.38 -7.70 7.58
N TRP A 132 -3.78 -6.56 7.93
CA TRP A 132 -4.37 -5.60 8.85
C TRP A 132 -5.62 -4.91 8.26
N LEU A 133 -5.54 -4.46 7.00
CA LEU A 133 -6.68 -3.86 6.31
C LEU A 133 -7.85 -4.84 6.16
N PHE A 134 -7.55 -6.11 5.83
CA PHE A 134 -8.56 -7.14 5.65
C PHE A 134 -9.25 -7.50 6.98
N THR A 135 -8.47 -7.71 8.05
CA THR A 135 -9.00 -7.99 9.38
C THR A 135 -9.88 -6.84 9.89
N LEU A 136 -9.41 -5.59 9.78
CA LEU A 136 -10.23 -4.43 10.11
C LEU A 136 -11.46 -4.31 9.21
N GLY A 137 -11.34 -4.51 7.89
CA GLY A 137 -12.47 -4.40 6.95
C GLY A 137 -13.61 -5.40 7.22
N LEU A 138 -13.28 -6.61 7.69
CA LEU A 138 -14.27 -7.60 8.11
C LEU A 138 -14.89 -7.27 9.48
N TRP A 139 -14.09 -6.76 10.42
CA TRP A 139 -14.48 -6.56 11.82
C TRP A 139 -15.08 -5.17 12.09
N PHE A 140 -14.79 -4.18 11.25
CA PHE A 140 -15.22 -2.79 11.37
C PHE A 140 -16.53 -2.60 10.60
N ARG A 141 -17.60 -3.23 11.11
CA ARG A 141 -18.97 -3.18 10.57
C ARG A 141 -19.97 -2.75 11.63
#